data_AF-A0A2V5T402-F1
#
_entry.id   AF-A0A2V5T402-F1
#
_cell.length_a   1.000
_cell.length_b   1.000
_cell.length_c   1.000
_cell.angle_alpha   90.00
_cell.angle_beta   90.00
_cell.angle_gamma   90.00
#
_symmetry.space_group_name_H-M   'P 1'
#
loop_
_entity.id
_entity.type
_entity.pdbx_description
1 polymer ?
#
loop_
_entity_poly.entity_id
_entity_poly.type
_entity_poly.pdbx_seq_one_letter_code
_entity_poly.pdbx_strand_id
1 'polypeptide(L)' 'MMRLNEVRISAGSVAFEGNLSLPDHAIALVLFAHGSGSSRHSPRNQFVARVLNNSGLATLLFDLLTPEEEA' A
#
# COMPACT_ATOMS: atom_id res chain seq x y z
N MET A 1 -8.10 -16.89 -3.25
CA MET A 1 -7.86 -15.96 -4.36
C MET A 1 -7.41 -14.63 -3.79
N MET A 2 -6.37 -13.99 -4.35
CA MET A 2 -5.90 -12.68 -3.87
C MET A 2 -7.01 -11.63 -3.94
N ARG A 3 -7.18 -10.84 -2.87
CA ARG A 3 -8.11 -9.71 -2.83
C ARG A 3 -7.33 -8.41 -2.86
N LEU A 4 -7.74 -7.48 -3.71
CA LEU A 4 -7.25 -6.11 -3.76
C LEU A 4 -8.36 -5.19 -3.26
N ASN A 5 -8.07 -4.39 -2.24
CA ASN A 5 -9.01 -3.44 -1.65
C ASN A 5 -8.39 -2.04 -1.62
N GLU A 6 -9.18 -1.03 -1.97
CA GLU A 6 -8.89 0.33 -1.56
C GLU A 6 -9.28 0.48 -0.09
N VAL A 7 -8.39 1.08 0.71
CA VAL A 7 -8.57 1.24 2.16
C VAL A 7 -8.25 2.67 2.57
N ARG A 8 -8.93 3.13 3.61
CA ARG A 8 -8.58 4.35 4.34
C ARG A 8 -7.94 4.01 5.67
N ILE A 9 -6.79 4.62 5.93
CA ILE A 9 -5.99 4.38 7.13
C ILE A 9 -6.04 5.65 7.98
N SER A 10 -6.68 5.57 9.15
CA SER A 10 -6.73 6.70 10.09
C SER A 10 -5.43 6.79 10.90
N ALA A 11 -4.85 7.99 10.96
CA ALA A 11 -3.70 8.30 11.80
C ALA A 11 -3.93 9.66 12.49
N GLY A 12 -4.40 9.64 13.74
CA GLY A 12 -4.83 10.86 14.41
C GLY A 12 -6.01 11.52 13.70
N SER A 13 -5.87 12.78 13.30
CA SER A 13 -6.89 13.55 12.58
C SER A 13 -6.83 13.42 11.06
N VAL A 14 -5.86 12.69 10.51
CA VAL A 14 -5.71 12.50 9.05
C VAL A 14 -6.08 11.08 8.64
N ALA A 15 -6.49 10.94 7.38
CA ALA A 15 -6.78 9.65 6.76
C ALA A 15 -5.99 9.52 5.46
N PHE A 16 -5.31 8.39 5.29
CA PHE A 16 -4.52 8.10 4.09
C PHE A 16 -5.21 7.08 3.20
N GLU A 17 -5.09 7.27 1.89
CA GLU A 17 -5.58 6.32 0.89
C GLU A 17 -4.54 5.23 0.63
N GLY A 18 -4.99 3.97 0.58
CA GLY A 18 -4.11 2.83 0.38
C GLY A 18 -4.71 1.72 -0.47
N ASN A 19 -3.83 0.92 -1.06
CA ASN A 19 -4.12 -0.30 -1.81
C ASN A 19 -3.61 -1.48 -0.99
N LEU A 20 -4.55 -2.28 -0.47
CA LEU A 20 -4.27 -3.47 0.34
C LEU A 20 -4.45 -4.73 -0.52
N SER A 21 -3.37 -5.49 -0.70
CA SER A 21 -3.40 -6.81 -1.33
C SER A 21 -3.30 -7.91 -0.26
N LEU A 22 -4.29 -8.81 -0.25
CA LEU A 22 -4.38 -9.94 0.68
C LEU A 22 -4.42 -11.26 -0.09
N PRO A 23 -3.28 -11.96 -0.23
CA PRO A 23 -3.25 -13.37 -0.61
C PRO A 23 -3.94 -14.25 0.44
N ASP A 24 -4.40 -15.43 0.05
CA ASP A 24 -4.91 -16.41 1.01
C ASP A 24 -3.79 -16.83 1.96
N HIS A 25 -4.13 -17.05 3.24
CA HIS A 25 -3.20 -17.51 4.27
C HIS A 25 -1.95 -16.63 4.48
N ALA A 26 -2.01 -15.34 4.12
CA ALA A 26 -0.91 -14.42 4.39
C ALA A 26 -0.64 -14.32 5.89
N ILE A 27 0.61 -14.55 6.31
CA ILE A 27 1.04 -14.51 7.72
C ILE A 27 1.71 -13.20 8.12
N ALA A 28 2.02 -12.34 7.15
CA ALA A 28 2.71 -11.08 7.36
C ALA A 28 2.24 -10.02 6.36
N LEU A 29 2.37 -8.76 6.77
CA LEU A 29 2.07 -7.57 5.98
C LEU A 29 3.36 -6.77 5.74
N VAL A 30 3.64 -6.43 4.49
CA VAL A 30 4.70 -5.51 4.11
C VAL A 30 4.10 -4.14 3.81
N LEU A 31 4.51 -3.13 4.59
CA LEU A 31 4.11 -1.74 4.41
C LEU A 31 5.12 -1.01 3.53
N PHE A 32 4.66 -0.35 2.48
CA PHE A 32 5.52 0.44 1.59
C PHE A 32 5.53 1.90 2.00
N ALA A 33 6.73 2.43 2.28
CA ALA A 33 7.00 3.86 2.27
C ALA A 33 7.50 4.26 0.87
N HIS A 34 6.80 5.14 0.18
CA HIS A 34 7.26 5.64 -1.12
C HIS A 34 8.28 6.79 -0.95
N GLY A 35 9.05 7.05 -2.00
CA GLY A 35 9.96 8.21 -2.03
C GLY A 35 9.22 9.52 -2.27
N SER A 36 9.93 10.64 -2.11
CA SER A 36 9.41 11.98 -2.42
C SER A 36 8.92 12.07 -3.87
N GLY A 37 7.78 12.74 -4.08
CA GLY A 37 7.12 12.88 -5.39
C GLY A 37 6.56 11.57 -5.97
N SER A 38 6.45 10.52 -5.16
CA SER A 38 5.84 9.24 -5.53
C SER A 38 4.57 9.01 -4.72
N SER A 39 3.86 7.91 -4.99
CA SER A 39 2.57 7.61 -4.36
C SER A 39 2.34 6.10 -4.31
N ARG A 40 1.17 5.68 -3.78
CA ARG A 40 0.67 4.30 -3.83
C ARG A 40 0.54 3.75 -5.26
N HIS A 41 0.59 4.62 -6.27
CA HIS A 41 0.53 4.26 -7.69
C HIS A 41 1.89 4.07 -8.35
N SER A 42 2.99 4.14 -7.59
CA SER A 42 4.34 3.92 -8.11
C SER A 42 4.47 2.57 -8.84
N PRO A 43 4.76 2.54 -10.16
CA PRO A 43 4.87 1.28 -10.91
C PRO A 43 5.95 0.36 -10.36
N ARG A 44 7.04 0.94 -9.82
CA ARG A 44 8.13 0.22 -9.17
C ARG A 44 7.65 -0.48 -7.91
N ASN A 45 6.96 0.22 -7.01
CA ASN A 45 6.49 -0.39 -5.76
C ASN A 45 5.37 -1.39 -6.02
N GLN A 46 4.48 -1.14 -6.99
CA GLN A 46 3.48 -2.12 -7.41
C GLN A 46 4.12 -3.39 -7.98
N PHE A 47 5.23 -3.28 -8.72
CA PHE A 47 5.97 -4.44 -9.18
C PHE A 47 6.52 -5.27 -8.02
N VAL A 48 7.21 -4.64 -7.06
CA VAL A 48 7.74 -5.32 -5.87
C VAL A 48 6.61 -5.95 -5.07
N ALA A 49 5.49 -5.25 -4.91
CA ALA A 49 4.33 -5.77 -4.20
C ALA A 49 3.75 -7.02 -4.85
N ARG A 50 3.61 -7.06 -6.18
CA ARG A 50 3.19 -8.27 -6.90
C ARG A 50 4.14 -9.44 -6.65
N VAL A 51 5.45 -9.21 -6.64
CA VAL A 51 6.44 -10.26 -6.34
C VAL A 51 6.26 -10.80 -4.93
N LEU A 52 6.07 -9.94 -3.93
CA LEU A 52 5.82 -10.33 -2.53
C LEU A 52 4.47 -11.04 -2.36
N ASN A 53 3.42 -10.57 -3.05
CA ASN A 53 2.12 -11.20 -3.01
C ASN A 53 2.16 -12.62 -3.61
N ASN A 54 2.94 -12.83 -4.67
CA ASN A 54 3.17 -14.15 -5.25
C ASN A 54 3.94 -15.09 -4.32
N SER A 55 4.70 -14.57 -3.35
CA SER A 55 5.33 -15.37 -2.29
C SER A 55 4.48 -15.48 -1.02
N GLY A 56 3.20 -15.09 -1.06
CA GLY A 56 2.25 -15.25 0.05
C GLY A 56 2.26 -14.14 1.09
N LEU A 57 2.92 -13.01 0.83
CA LEU A 57 2.93 -11.86 1.74
C LEU A 57 1.82 -10.88 1.39
N ALA A 58 1.09 -10.37 2.38
CA ALA A 58 0.20 -9.24 2.18
C ALA A 58 1.03 -7.97 1.97
N THR A 59 0.49 -7.01 1.23
CA THR A 59 1.16 -5.73 0.98
C THR A 59 0.18 -4.57 1.14
N LEU A 60 0.67 -3.46 1.68
CA LEU A 60 -0.06 -2.20 1.77
C LEU A 60 0.79 -1.08 1.16
N LEU A 61 0.29 -0.50 0.07
CA LEU A 61 0.84 0.69 -0.56
C LEU A 61 -0.11 1.83 -0.23
N PHE A 62 0.37 2.90 0.40
CA PHE A 62 -0.47 4.03 0.77
C PHE A 62 0.29 5.34 0.53
N ASP A 63 -0.46 6.43 0.40
CA ASP A 63 0.15 7.75 0.29
C ASP A 63 0.58 8.22 1.68
N LEU A 64 1.84 8.64 1.80
CA LEU A 64 2.43 9.09 3.06
C LEU A 64 2.05 10.52 3.43
N LEU A 65 1.64 11.28 2.43
CA LEU A 65 1.27 12.69 2.54
C LEU A 65 -0.23 12.82 2.30
N THR A 66 -0.86 13.76 3.00
CA THR A 66 -2.22 14.16 2.62
C THR A 66 -2.19 14.95 1.31
N PRO A 67 -3.32 15.05 0.58
CA PRO A 67 -3.39 15.87 -0.64
C PRO A 67 -2.93 17.33 -0.41
N GLU A 68 -3.14 17.86 0.80
CA GLU A 68 -2.71 19.21 1.19
C GLU A 68 -1.19 19.31 1.40
N GLU A 69 -0.52 18.22 1.80
CA GLU A 69 0.93 18.17 2.01
C GLU A 69 1.70 17.93 0.69
N GLU A 70 1.05 17.39 -0.34
CA GLU A 70 1.65 17.19 -1.68
C GLU A 70 1.63 18.44 -2.57
N ALA A 71 0.77 19.44 -2.27
CA ALA A 71 0.54 20.64 -3.07
C ALA A 71 1.67 21.69 -2.94
#